data_AF-A0A354GHL1-F1
#
_entry.id   AF-A0A354GHL1-F1
#
_cell.length_a   1.000
_cell.length_b   1.000
_cell.length_c   1.000
_cell.angle_alpha   90.00
_cell.angle_beta   90.00
_cell.angle_gamma   90.00
#
_symmetry.space_group_name_H-M   'P 1'
#
loop_
_entity.id
_entity.type
_entity.pdbx_description
1 polymer ?
#
loop_
_entity_poly.entity_id
_entity_poly.type
_entity_poly.pdbx_seq_one_letter_code
_entity_poly.pdbx_strand_id
1 'polypeptide(L)'
;MWILAPKGYKDEGAYAVKDSNGEKVVFLFQERDDCERYGIQLEAKDNFGMDVIEIQDTVAIASCERAKVKYTIISPDDIVIPVEDND
;
A
#
# COMPACT_ATOMS: atom_id res chain seq x y z
N MET A 1 4.90 -10.62 -2.74
CA MET A 1 4.25 -9.51 -2.03
C MET A 1 3.25 -8.81 -2.94
N TRP A 2 2.26 -8.15 -2.37
CA TRP A 2 1.26 -7.37 -3.09
C TRP A 2 1.29 -5.93 -2.62
N ILE A 3 1.12 -5.00 -3.55
CA ILE A 3 1.05 -3.57 -3.28
C ILE A 3 -0.18 -2.98 -3.96
N LEU A 4 -0.64 -1.85 -3.44
CA LEU A 4 -1.63 -1.02 -4.12
C LEU A 4 -0.96 0.01 -4.99
N ALA A 5 -1.54 0.29 -6.15
CA ALA A 5 -1.20 1.42 -6.98
C ALA A 5 -2.48 2.13 -7.44
N PRO A 6 -2.49 3.47 -7.57
CA PRO A 6 -3.62 4.18 -8.16
C PRO A 6 -3.89 3.67 -9.57
N LYS A 7 -5.17 3.52 -9.92
CA LYS A 7 -5.60 3.02 -11.22
C LYS A 7 -5.06 3.92 -12.35
N GLY A 8 -4.33 3.32 -13.27
CA GLY A 8 -3.65 4.02 -14.37
C GLY A 8 -2.19 4.41 -14.09
N TYR A 9 -1.71 4.26 -12.84
CA TYR A 9 -0.36 4.59 -12.40
C TYR A 9 0.46 3.34 -12.01
N LYS A 10 0.14 2.18 -12.61
CA LYS A 10 0.77 0.88 -12.29
C LYS A 10 2.29 0.90 -12.44
N ASP A 11 2.79 1.70 -13.37
CA ASP A 11 4.23 1.85 -13.65
C ASP A 11 4.90 3.00 -12.85
N GLU A 12 4.12 3.87 -12.20
CA GLU A 12 4.66 5.06 -11.50
C GLU A 12 4.91 4.82 -10.00
N GLY A 13 4.37 3.75 -9.42
CA GLY A 13 4.83 3.25 -8.12
C GLY A 13 3.73 2.79 -7.18
N ALA A 14 4.15 2.39 -5.98
CA ALA A 14 3.28 1.95 -4.91
C ALA A 14 2.55 3.14 -4.25
N TYR A 15 1.30 2.93 -3.88
CA TYR A 15 0.57 3.81 -2.98
C TYR A 15 1.24 3.81 -1.59
N ALA A 16 1.45 5.00 -1.03
CA ALA A 16 2.06 5.18 0.27
C ALA A 16 1.16 6.06 1.13
N VAL A 17 0.93 5.62 2.37
CA VAL A 17 0.21 6.40 3.38
C VAL A 17 1.19 7.33 4.11
N LYS A 18 0.68 8.41 4.71
CA LYS A 18 1.48 9.24 5.62
C LYS A 18 1.27 8.77 7.05
N ASP A 19 2.36 8.56 7.76
CA ASP A 19 2.35 8.36 9.21
C ASP A 19 2.01 9.68 9.94
N SER A 20 1.76 9.64 11.24
CA SER A 20 1.53 10.82 12.09
C SER A 20 2.67 11.85 12.02
N ASN A 21 3.90 11.43 11.67
CA ASN A 21 5.03 12.32 11.44
C ASN A 21 5.10 12.93 10.03
N GLY A 22 4.12 12.64 9.16
CA GLY A 22 4.11 13.06 7.75
C GLY A 22 5.04 12.26 6.83
N GLU A 23 5.66 11.20 7.34
CA GLU A 23 6.55 10.33 6.57
C GLU A 23 5.75 9.34 5.72
N LYS A 24 6.21 9.09 4.49
CA LYS A 24 5.56 8.14 3.58
C LYS A 24 5.92 6.69 3.95
N VAL A 25 4.91 5.86 4.13
CA VAL A 25 5.02 4.43 4.42
C VAL A 25 4.31 3.62 3.33
N VAL A 26 5.04 2.71 2.70
CA VAL A 26 4.50 1.77 1.72
C VAL A 26 4.01 0.50 2.42
N PHE A 27 2.83 0.03 2.06
CA PHE A 27 2.27 -1.22 2.61
C PHE A 27 2.59 -2.38 1.65
N LEU A 28 3.29 -3.38 2.16
CA LEU A 28 3.63 -4.61 1.45
C LEU A 28 2.81 -5.75 2.05
N PHE A 29 1.81 -6.22 1.32
CA PHE A 29 0.94 -7.30 1.78
C PHE A 29 1.55 -8.66 1.44
N GLN A 30 1.45 -9.61 2.38
CA GLN A 30 1.80 -11.01 2.16
C GLN A 30 0.68 -11.83 1.54
N GLU A 31 -0.56 -11.34 1.58
CA GLU A 31 -1.69 -11.97 0.91
C GLU A 31 -2.39 -10.99 -0.02
N ARG A 32 -2.86 -11.51 -1.15
CA ARG A 32 -3.58 -10.72 -2.14
C ARG A 32 -4.92 -10.21 -1.58
N ASP A 33 -5.61 -11.06 -0.83
CA ASP A 33 -6.95 -10.77 -0.32
C ASP A 33 -6.93 -9.55 0.62
N ASP A 34 -5.96 -9.48 1.53
CA ASP A 34 -5.79 -8.32 2.42
C ASP A 34 -5.48 -7.04 1.65
N CYS A 35 -4.65 -7.13 0.60
CA CYS A 35 -4.35 -6.00 -0.27
C CYS A 35 -5.61 -5.50 -1.00
N GLU A 36 -6.40 -6.42 -1.58
CA GLU A 36 -7.64 -6.11 -2.30
C GLU A 36 -8.70 -5.50 -1.37
N ARG A 37 -8.88 -6.09 -0.18
CA ARG A 37 -9.79 -5.57 0.86
C ARG A 37 -9.41 -4.17 1.30
N TYR A 38 -8.11 -3.91 1.50
CA TYR A 38 -7.64 -2.58 1.86
C TYR A 38 -7.82 -1.57 0.72
N GLY A 39 -7.58 -1.99 -0.53
CA GLY A 39 -7.84 -1.21 -1.73
C GLY A 39 -9.31 -0.77 -1.84
N ILE A 40 -10.25 -1.71 -1.71
CA ILE A 40 -11.69 -1.42 -1.76
C ILE A 40 -12.10 -0.41 -0.67
N GLN A 41 -11.53 -0.52 0.54
CA GLN A 41 -11.80 0.44 1.62
C GLN A 41 -11.28 1.84 1.30
N LEU A 42 -10.13 1.95 0.61
CA LEU A 42 -9.60 3.24 0.14
C LEU A 42 -10.43 3.81 -1.00
N GLU A 43 -10.82 2.98 -1.98
CA GLU A 43 -11.67 3.41 -3.11
C GLU A 43 -13.00 3.99 -2.62
N ALA A 44 -13.59 3.37 -1.59
CA ALA A 44 -14.83 3.85 -0.97
C ALA A 44 -14.68 5.21 -0.27
N LYS A 45 -13.47 5.56 0.19
CA LYS A 45 -13.20 6.84 0.87
C LYS A 45 -12.83 7.96 -0.10
N ASP A 46 -11.84 7.73 -0.96
CA ASP A 46 -11.22 8.76 -1.80
C ASP A 46 -11.82 8.84 -3.22
N ASN A 47 -12.75 7.93 -3.56
CA ASN A 47 -13.36 7.80 -4.89
C ASN A 47 -12.33 7.63 -6.04
N PHE A 48 -11.11 7.23 -5.70
CA PHE A 48 -10.03 6.89 -6.62
C PHE A 48 -9.91 5.39 -6.74
N GLY A 49 -9.81 4.89 -7.98
CA GLY A 49 -9.66 3.45 -8.20
C GLY A 49 -8.28 2.95 -7.78
N MET A 50 -8.22 1.77 -7.17
CA MET A 50 -6.97 1.10 -6.75
C MET A 50 -6.77 -0.19 -7.53
N ASP A 51 -5.53 -0.45 -7.91
CA ASP A 51 -5.13 -1.69 -8.56
C ASP A 51 -4.14 -2.45 -7.65
N VAL A 52 -4.39 -3.76 -7.52
CA VAL A 52 -3.48 -4.67 -6.83
C VAL A 52 -2.39 -5.14 -7.80
N ILE A 53 -1.14 -4.95 -7.42
CA ILE A 53 0.03 -5.35 -8.21
C ILE A 53 0.82 -6.39 -7.41
N GLU A 54 1.17 -7.49 -8.08
CA GLU A 54 2.07 -8.49 -7.54
C GLU A 54 3.53 -8.09 -7.80
N ILE A 55 4.34 -8.14 -6.75
CA ILE A 55 5.77 -7.82 -6.80
C ILE A 55 6.56 -8.88 -6.03
N GLN A 56 7.75 -9.20 -6.54
CA GLN A 56 8.67 -10.09 -5.83
C GLN A 56 9.17 -9.41 -4.56
N ASP A 57 9.25 -10.18 -3.48
CA ASP A 57 9.60 -9.70 -2.14
C ASP A 57 10.95 -8.98 -2.12
N THR A 58 11.94 -9.56 -2.81
CA THR A 58 13.28 -8.98 -2.96
C THR A 58 13.27 -7.65 -3.70
N VAL A 59 12.43 -7.52 -4.73
CA VAL A 59 12.28 -6.30 -5.53
C VAL A 59 11.55 -5.23 -4.73
N ALA A 60 10.50 -5.60 -3.99
CA ALA A 60 9.74 -4.68 -3.14
C ALA A 60 10.63 -4.03 -2.08
N ILE A 61 11.37 -4.84 -1.32
CA ILE A 61 12.29 -4.36 -0.28
C ILE A 61 13.41 -3.52 -0.91
N ALA A 62 14.09 -4.02 -1.95
CA ALA A 62 15.17 -3.30 -2.58
C ALA A 62 14.73 -1.94 -3.16
N SER A 63 13.50 -1.86 -3.69
CA SER A 63 12.92 -0.62 -4.21
C SER A 63 12.67 0.38 -3.09
N CYS A 64 12.11 -0.07 -1.96
CA CYS A 64 11.85 0.78 -0.81
C CYS A 64 13.16 1.30 -0.19
N GLU A 65 14.16 0.44 -0.04
CA GLU A 65 15.49 0.82 0.46
C GLU A 65 16.18 1.82 -0.46
N ARG A 66 16.14 1.60 -1.78
CA ARG A 66 16.72 2.51 -2.78
C ARG A 66 16.02 3.86 -2.78
N ALA A 67 14.71 3.88 -2.61
CA ALA A 67 13.91 5.09 -2.53
C ALA A 67 13.98 5.79 -1.15
N LYS A 68 14.62 5.15 -0.14
CA LYS A 68 14.64 5.60 1.26
C LYS A 68 13.26 5.91 1.82
N VAL A 69 12.27 5.12 1.43
CA VAL A 69 10.91 5.20 1.96
C VAL A 69 10.73 4.14 3.03
N LYS A 70 9.93 4.45 4.04
CA LYS A 70 9.54 3.45 5.03
C LYS A 70 8.58 2.47 4.38
N TYR A 71 8.64 1.22 4.80
CA TYR A 71 7.69 0.20 4.41
C TYR A 71 7.29 -0.62 5.63
N THR A 72 6.09 -1.18 5.59
CA THR A 72 5.63 -2.17 6.57
C THR A 72 5.15 -3.40 5.83
N ILE A 73 5.40 -4.56 6.41
CA ILE A 73 4.94 -5.84 5.87
C ILE A 73 3.69 -6.23 6.66
N ILE A 74 2.59 -6.40 5.93
CA ILE A 74 1.30 -6.80 6.49
C ILE A 74 1.19 -8.30 6.32
N SER A 75 1.19 -9.00 7.45
CA SER A 75 0.97 -10.44 7.53
C SER A 75 -0.53 -10.71 7.51
N PRO A 76 -1.00 -11.93 7.18
CA PRO A 76 -2.43 -12.23 7.18
C PRO A 76 -3.09 -12.21 8.56
N ASP A 77 -2.29 -12.30 9.63
CA ASP A 77 -2.76 -12.09 11.00
C ASP A 77 -2.93 -10.60 11.36
N ASP A 78 -2.43 -9.68 10.53
CA ASP A 78 -2.49 -8.24 10.77
C ASP A 78 -3.74 -7.61 10.11
N ILE A 79 -4.59 -6.98 10.93
CA ILE A 79 -5.75 -6.22 10.43
C ILE A 79 -5.33 -4.77 10.20
N VAL A 80 -5.40 -4.33 8.95
CA VAL A 80 -5.10 -2.94 8.56
C VAL A 80 -6.38 -2.24 8.14
N ILE A 81 -6.64 -1.10 8.76
CA ILE A 81 -7.82 -0.27 8.49
C ILE A 81 -7.31 1.13 8.11
N PRO A 82 -7.74 1.68 6.96
CA PRO A 82 -7.36 3.03 6.59
C PRO A 82 -7.95 3.99 7.62
N VAL A 83 -7.13 4.87 8.19
CA VAL A 83 -7.60 5.92 9.09
C VAL A 83 -8.52 6.88 8.33
N GLU A 84 -9.55 7.40 9.01
CA GLU A 84 -10.36 8.50 8.49
C GLU A 84 -9.62 9.80 8.80
N ASP A 85 -9.29 10.59 7.78
CA ASP A 85 -8.93 11.99 7.95
C ASP A 85 -10.21 12.69 8.42
N ASN A 86 -10.44 12.68 9.75
CA ASN A 86 -11.50 13.46 10.37
C ASN A 86 -10.99 14.89 10.44
N ASP A 87 -11.25 15.68 9.38
CA ASP A 87 -11.33 17.13 9.50
C ASP A 87 -12.78 17.54 9.86
#